data_AF-A0A2C9VRN7-F1
#
_entry.id   AF-A0A2C9VRN7-F1
#
_cell.length_a   1.000
_cell.length_b   1.000
_cell.length_c   1.000
_cell.angle_alpha   90.00
_cell.angle_beta   90.00
_cell.angle_gamma   90.00
#
_symmetry.space_group_name_H-M   'P 1'
#
loop_
_entity.id
_entity.type
_entity.pdbx_description
1 polymer ?
#
loop_
_entity_poly.entity_id
_entity_poly.type
_entity_poly.pdbx_seq_one_letter_code
_entity_poly.pdbx_strand_id
1 'polypeptide(L)'
;MGLTLLKKRCRELGIRRWPHRKLMSLQTLIKNVQEMKKVEGKESEEKLREAIEILESERKMLEEIPDLQLEHKTKRLRQACFKSNYKKRKLMAMMSRPSSSSGAIDYYGQINEDEDEEIKSLLADPVCHPTMMF
;
A
#
# COMPACT_ATOMS: atom_id res chain seq x y z
N MET A 1 1.60 -28.51 -24.48
CA MET A 1 0.33 -28.62 -23.70
C MET A 1 0.67 -28.44 -22.23
N GLY A 2 0.34 -27.33 -21.55
CA GLY A 2 0.75 -27.24 -20.12
C GLY A 2 0.29 -26.04 -19.30
N LEU A 3 0.26 -24.82 -19.85
CA LEU A 3 -0.08 -23.64 -19.05
C LEU A 3 -1.56 -23.26 -19.10
N THR A 4 -2.26 -23.61 -20.19
CA THR A 4 -3.68 -23.30 -20.39
C THR A 4 -4.58 -24.19 -19.56
N LEU A 5 -4.25 -25.48 -19.41
CA LEU A 5 -5.04 -26.42 -18.62
C LEU A 5 -4.93 -26.14 -17.11
N LEU A 6 -3.72 -25.88 -16.61
CA LEU A 6 -3.52 -25.49 -15.20
C LEU A 6 -4.22 -24.17 -14.89
N LYS A 7 -4.05 -23.14 -15.75
CA LYS A 7 -4.78 -21.87 -15.60
C LYS A 7 -6.30 -22.06 -15.67
N LYS A 8 -6.80 -22.96 -16.53
CA LYS A 8 -8.22 -23.29 -16.63
C LYS A 8 -8.73 -23.97 -15.35
N ARG A 9 -8.03 -24.99 -14.84
CA ARG A 9 -8.38 -25.64 -13.58
C ARG A 9 -8.31 -24.69 -12.39
N CYS A 10 -7.29 -23.83 -12.30
CA CYS A 10 -7.21 -22.82 -11.25
C CYS A 10 -8.41 -21.85 -11.30
N ARG A 11 -8.84 -21.41 -12.49
CA ARG A 11 -10.03 -20.56 -12.64
C ARG A 11 -11.33 -21.27 -12.24
N GLU A 12 -11.45 -22.56 -12.54
CA GLU A 12 -12.60 -23.40 -12.16
C GLU A 12 -12.66 -23.66 -10.65
N LEU A 13 -11.50 -23.74 -9.99
CA LEU A 13 -11.38 -23.78 -8.52
C LEU A 13 -11.51 -22.41 -7.85
N GLY A 14 -11.98 -21.39 -8.58
CA GLY A 14 -12.22 -20.04 -8.04
C GLY A 14 -11.04 -19.09 -8.11
N ILE A 15 -9.83 -19.52 -8.50
CA ILE A 15 -8.63 -18.67 -8.58
C ILE A 15 -8.63 -17.91 -9.91
N ARG A 16 -9.45 -16.87 -10.02
CA ARG A 16 -9.64 -16.10 -11.27
C ARG A 16 -8.47 -15.18 -11.58
N ARG A 17 -7.79 -14.70 -10.54
CA ARG A 17 -6.61 -13.82 -10.61
C ARG A 17 -5.54 -14.34 -9.66
N TRP A 18 -4.28 -14.17 -10.04
CA TRP A 18 -3.16 -14.61 -9.19
C TRP A 18 -3.06 -13.78 -7.91
N PRO A 19 -3.21 -14.39 -6.71
CA PRO A 19 -3.09 -13.69 -5.43
C PRO A 19 -1.68 -13.14 -5.19
N HIS A 20 -0.65 -13.75 -5.78
CA HIS A 20 0.75 -13.31 -5.67
C HIS A 20 0.95 -11.81 -5.91
N ARG A 21 0.27 -11.23 -6.91
CA ARG A 21 0.37 -9.80 -7.21
C ARG A 21 -0.14 -8.93 -6.05
N LYS A 22 -1.22 -9.36 -5.39
CA LYS A 22 -1.80 -8.68 -4.22
C LYS A 22 -0.92 -8.87 -2.99
N LEU A 23 -0.41 -10.09 -2.77
CA LEU A 23 0.50 -10.41 -1.66
C LEU A 23 1.78 -9.57 -1.70
N MET A 24 2.46 -9.50 -2.85
CA MET A 24 3.65 -8.66 -3.01
C MET A 24 3.35 -7.17 -2.77
N SER A 25 2.18 -6.72 -3.23
CA SER A 25 1.73 -5.34 -2.99
C SER A 25 1.50 -5.05 -1.51
N LEU A 26 0.88 -5.97 -0.75
CA LEU A 26 0.66 -5.83 0.69
C LEU A 26 1.99 -5.84 1.45
N GLN A 27 2.91 -6.74 1.11
CA GLN A 27 4.26 -6.77 1.70
C GLN A 27 5.00 -5.44 1.50
N THR A 28 4.90 -4.87 0.30
CA THR A 28 5.52 -3.57 0.00
C THR A 28 4.85 -2.45 0.80
N LEU A 29 3.52 -2.49 0.93
CA LEU A 29 2.75 -1.51 1.71
C LEU A 29 3.11 -1.57 3.20
N ILE A 30 3.15 -2.77 3.80
CA ILE A 30 3.57 -2.98 5.19
C ILE A 30 4.95 -2.39 5.43
N LYS A 31 5.91 -2.67 4.53
CA LYS A 31 7.28 -2.13 4.64
C LYS A 31 7.29 -0.60 4.62
N ASN A 32 6.50 0.03 3.76
CA ASN A 32 6.42 1.50 3.67
C ASN A 32 5.81 2.11 4.96
N VAL A 33 4.74 1.51 5.49
CA VAL A 33 4.10 1.96 6.73
C VAL A 33 5.05 1.77 7.93
N GLN A 34 5.83 0.68 7.96
CA GLN A 34 6.89 0.48 8.95
C GLN A 34 8.01 1.52 8.85
N GLU A 35 8.31 2.02 7.66
CA GLU A 35 9.28 3.11 7.48
C GLU A 35 8.74 4.43 8.02
N MET A 36 7.45 4.73 7.78
CA MET A 36 6.76 5.89 8.37
C MET A 36 6.79 5.82 9.90
N LYS A 37 6.58 4.63 10.48
CA LYS A 37 6.67 4.38 11.93
C LYS A 37 8.00 4.84 12.54
N LYS A 38 9.11 4.76 11.81
CA LYS A 38 10.43 5.15 12.31
C LYS A 38 10.65 6.67 12.31
N VAL A 39 9.88 7.41 11.52
CA VAL A 39 10.05 8.85 11.30
C VAL A 39 9.09 9.67 12.18
N GLU A 40 7.91 9.12 12.50
CA GLU A 40 6.89 9.83 13.25
C GLU A 40 6.93 9.59 14.78
N GLY A 41 6.31 10.48 15.55
CA GLY A 41 6.34 10.48 17.03
C GLY A 41 5.42 9.45 17.70
N LYS A 42 5.49 9.37 19.05
CA LYS A 42 4.80 8.36 19.87
C LYS A 42 3.28 8.26 19.66
N GLU A 43 2.60 9.34 19.30
CA GLU A 43 1.14 9.37 19.17
C GLU A 43 0.64 8.74 17.85
N SER A 44 1.44 8.77 16.78
CA SER A 44 1.11 8.07 15.54
C SER A 44 1.62 6.62 15.52
N GLU A 45 2.51 6.26 16.47
CA GLU A 45 3.07 4.91 16.56
C GLU A 45 1.98 3.84 16.77
N GLU A 46 0.98 4.11 17.61
CA GLU A 46 -0.10 3.17 17.90
C GLU A 46 -1.01 2.94 16.68
N LYS A 47 -1.40 4.03 15.99
CA LYS A 47 -2.22 3.97 14.77
C LYS A 47 -1.49 3.23 13.64
N LEU A 48 -0.18 3.47 13.52
CA LEU A 48 0.66 2.76 12.55
C LEU A 48 0.79 1.27 12.89
N ARG A 49 0.84 0.91 14.18
CA ARG A 49 0.84 -0.49 14.63
C ARG A 49 -0.45 -1.18 14.25
N GLU A 50 -1.59 -0.56 14.53
CA GLU A 50 -2.91 -1.08 14.18
C GLU A 50 -3.06 -1.27 12.67
N ALA A 51 -2.64 -0.28 11.86
CA ALA A 51 -2.67 -0.40 10.41
C ALA A 51 -1.80 -1.55 9.88
N ILE A 52 -0.62 -1.78 10.46
CA ILE A 52 0.25 -2.92 10.10
C ILE A 52 -0.46 -4.24 10.41
N GLU A 53 -1.05 -4.37 11.60
CA GLU A 53 -1.76 -5.58 12.02
C GLU A 53 -2.92 -5.91 11.08
N ILE A 54 -3.69 -4.89 10.67
CA ILE A 54 -4.78 -5.09 9.70
C ILE A 54 -4.24 -5.54 8.34
N LEU A 55 -3.17 -4.91 7.83
CA LEU A 55 -2.57 -5.31 6.54
C LEU A 55 -1.98 -6.73 6.57
N GLU A 56 -1.46 -7.18 7.71
CA GLU A 56 -1.00 -8.55 7.92
C GLU A 56 -2.17 -9.54 7.98
N SER A 57 -3.27 -9.17 8.62
CA SER A 57 -4.50 -9.97 8.62
C SER A 57 -5.07 -10.13 7.20
N GLU A 58 -5.11 -9.06 6.41
CA GLU A 58 -5.55 -9.12 5.00
C GLU A 58 -4.62 -10.00 4.15
N ARG A 59 -3.31 -9.98 4.42
CA ARG A 59 -2.34 -10.86 3.76
C ARG A 59 -2.67 -12.33 4.06
N LYS A 60 -2.89 -12.66 5.33
CA LYS A 60 -3.24 -14.03 5.76
C LYS A 60 -4.56 -14.49 5.11
N MET A 61 -5.57 -13.62 5.06
CA MET A 61 -6.84 -13.91 4.40
C MET A 61 -6.70 -14.16 2.89
N LEU A 62 -5.77 -13.48 2.22
CA LEU A 62 -5.45 -13.75 0.80
C LEU A 62 -4.70 -15.07 0.58
N GLU A 63 -3.98 -15.56 1.58
CA GLU A 63 -3.34 -16.88 1.57
C GLU A 63 -4.39 -17.99 1.74
N GLU A 64 -5.39 -17.77 2.61
CA GLU A 64 -6.49 -18.71 2.85
C GLU A 64 -7.53 -18.69 1.72
N ILE A 65 -7.87 -17.51 1.21
CA ILE A 65 -8.89 -17.30 0.18
C ILE A 65 -8.29 -16.52 -1.01
N PRO A 66 -7.75 -17.22 -2.03
CA PRO A 66 -7.02 -16.58 -3.12
C PRO A 66 -7.88 -15.67 -4.04
N ASP A 67 -9.20 -15.86 -4.08
CA ASP A 67 -10.12 -15.00 -4.85
C ASP A 67 -10.63 -13.78 -4.06
N LEU A 68 -10.24 -13.66 -2.78
CA LEU A 68 -10.64 -12.55 -1.92
C LEU A 68 -10.28 -11.21 -2.54
N GLN A 69 -11.23 -10.28 -2.55
CA GLN A 69 -11.03 -8.92 -2.99
C GLN A 69 -10.41 -8.11 -1.85
N LEU A 70 -9.33 -7.38 -2.13
CA LEU A 70 -8.83 -6.36 -1.20
C LEU A 70 -9.91 -5.31 -0.97
N GLU A 71 -10.00 -4.84 0.27
CA GLU A 71 -10.96 -3.83 0.67
C GLU A 71 -10.73 -2.50 -0.09
N HIS A 72 -11.79 -1.71 -0.26
CA HIS A 72 -11.67 -0.42 -0.94
C HIS A 72 -10.69 0.52 -0.22
N LYS A 73 -10.71 0.52 1.12
CA LYS A 73 -9.79 1.32 1.95
C LYS A 73 -8.33 0.90 1.72
N THR A 74 -8.02 -0.38 1.75
CA THR A 74 -6.65 -0.87 1.48
C THR A 74 -6.18 -0.58 0.07
N LYS A 75 -7.10 -0.65 -0.92
CA LYS A 75 -6.80 -0.21 -2.30
C LYS A 75 -6.46 1.28 -2.36
N ARG A 76 -7.20 2.14 -1.66
CA ARG A 76 -6.93 3.59 -1.56
C ARG A 76 -5.60 3.87 -0.86
N LEU A 77 -5.36 3.28 0.31
CA LEU A 77 -4.11 3.42 1.05
C LEU A 77 -2.91 3.00 0.20
N ARG A 78 -2.98 1.85 -0.46
CA ARG A 78 -1.95 1.41 -1.40
C ARG A 78 -1.68 2.45 -2.48
N GLN A 79 -2.74 3.00 -3.08
CA GLN A 79 -2.62 3.96 -4.17
C GLN A 79 -1.95 5.26 -3.69
N ALA A 80 -2.37 5.78 -2.54
CA ALA A 80 -1.78 6.98 -1.92
C ALA A 80 -0.29 6.75 -1.59
N CYS A 81 0.05 5.69 -0.86
CA CYS A 81 1.44 5.37 -0.52
C CYS A 81 2.34 5.19 -1.76
N PHE A 82 1.84 4.54 -2.81
CA PHE A 82 2.65 4.30 -4.01
C PHE A 82 2.86 5.58 -4.83
N LYS A 83 1.87 6.47 -4.81
CA LYS A 83 1.96 7.79 -5.46
C LYS A 83 2.97 8.69 -4.73
N SER A 84 2.89 8.77 -3.40
CA SER A 84 3.87 9.51 -2.58
C SER A 84 5.28 8.96 -2.80
N ASN A 85 5.48 7.64 -2.71
CA ASN A 85 6.80 7.02 -2.94
C ASN A 85 7.36 7.24 -4.36
N TYR A 86 6.51 7.20 -5.39
CA TYR A 86 6.94 7.51 -6.75
C TYR A 86 7.43 8.96 -6.87
N LYS A 87 6.71 9.90 -6.27
CA LYS A 87 7.08 11.31 -6.30
C LYS A 87 8.33 11.61 -5.48
N LYS A 88 8.46 11.04 -4.28
CA LYS A 88 9.68 11.13 -3.45
C LYS A 88 10.91 10.69 -4.22
N ARG A 89 10.85 9.53 -4.89
CA ARG A 89 11.94 9.05 -5.77
C ARG A 89 12.23 10.00 -6.92
N LYS A 90 11.20 10.54 -7.57
CA LYS A 90 11.34 11.48 -8.69
C LYS A 90 11.99 12.81 -8.25
N LEU A 91 11.58 13.32 -7.09
CA LEU A 91 12.13 14.54 -6.51
C LEU A 91 13.60 14.34 -6.13
N MET A 92 13.94 13.23 -5.46
CA MET A 92 15.33 12.89 -5.14
C MET A 92 16.20 12.80 -6.40
N ALA A 93 15.71 12.14 -7.45
CA ALA A 93 16.41 12.07 -8.74
C ALA A 93 16.61 13.45 -9.40
N MET A 94 15.68 14.39 -9.17
CA MET A 94 15.79 15.76 -9.67
C MET A 94 16.79 16.58 -8.84
N MET A 95 16.76 16.46 -7.51
CA MET A 95 17.72 17.12 -6.62
C MET A 95 19.17 16.68 -6.86
N SER A 96 19.40 15.44 -7.32
CA SER A 96 20.73 14.97 -7.71
C SER A 96 21.27 15.58 -9.02
N ARG A 97 20.47 16.36 -9.77
CA ARG A 97 20.91 17.03 -11.00
C ARG A 97 21.40 18.46 -10.69
N PRO A 98 22.58 18.87 -11.18
CA PRO A 98 23.18 20.18 -10.86
C PRO A 98 22.45 21.41 -11.44
N SER A 99 21.32 21.23 -12.15
CA SER A 99 20.61 22.31 -12.86
C SER A 99 19.14 22.45 -12.45
N SER A 100 18.76 21.95 -11.26
CA SER A 100 17.36 21.95 -10.83
C SER A 100 16.90 23.35 -10.39
N SER A 101 15.72 23.77 -10.87
CA SER A 101 15.10 25.04 -10.48
C SER A 101 14.41 24.91 -9.10
N SER A 102 14.68 25.86 -8.20
CA SER A 102 14.07 25.91 -6.86
C SER A 102 12.54 25.83 -6.89
N GLY A 103 11.89 26.57 -7.79
CA GLY A 103 10.41 26.59 -7.85
C GLY A 103 9.77 25.25 -8.21
N ALA A 104 10.46 24.37 -8.96
CA ALA A 104 9.96 23.03 -9.24
C ALA A 104 10.11 22.09 -8.03
N ILE A 105 11.14 22.32 -7.21
CA ILE A 105 11.38 21.56 -5.97
C ILE A 105 10.30 21.89 -4.95
N ASP A 106 10.00 23.18 -4.74
CA ASP A 106 9.00 23.63 -3.77
C ASP A 106 7.59 23.16 -4.12
N TYR A 107 7.19 23.24 -5.40
CA TYR A 107 5.89 22.75 -5.87
C TYR A 107 5.70 21.25 -5.63
N TYR A 108 6.73 20.44 -5.92
CA TYR A 108 6.66 19.01 -5.64
C TYR A 108 6.69 18.75 -4.12
N GLY A 109 7.43 19.52 -3.33
CA GLY A 109 7.45 19.43 -1.88
C GLY A 109 6.06 19.59 -1.27
N GLN A 110 5.36 20.67 -1.62
CA GLN A 110 4.01 20.96 -1.11
C GLN A 110 3.00 19.88 -1.49
N ILE A 111 3.07 19.37 -2.73
CA ILE A 111 2.20 18.26 -3.18
C ILE A 111 2.48 16.96 -2.41
N ASN A 112 3.71 16.72 -1.96
CA ASN A 112 4.01 15.53 -1.15
C ASN A 112 3.44 15.70 0.27
N GLU A 113 3.50 16.89 0.86
CA GLU A 113 2.91 17.16 2.18
C GLU A 113 1.39 16.90 2.19
N ASP A 114 0.66 17.39 1.17
CA ASP A 114 -0.78 17.15 1.04
C ASP A 114 -1.12 15.65 0.90
N GLU A 115 -0.29 14.89 0.19
CA GLU A 115 -0.50 13.45 0.00
C GLU A 115 -0.07 12.63 1.23
N ASP A 116 0.93 13.07 1.96
CA ASP A 116 1.34 12.45 3.22
C ASP A 116 0.26 12.65 4.29
N GLU A 117 -0.42 13.80 4.30
CA GLU A 117 -1.61 14.02 5.13
C GLU A 117 -2.81 13.15 4.70
N GLU A 118 -3.03 12.92 3.40
CA GLU A 118 -4.04 11.95 2.94
C GLU A 118 -3.71 10.54 3.44
N ILE A 119 -2.44 10.12 3.39
CA ILE A 119 -2.00 8.81 3.88
C ILE A 119 -2.25 8.70 5.39
N LYS A 120 -1.89 9.72 6.18
CA LYS A 120 -2.16 9.75 7.63
C LYS A 120 -3.65 9.68 7.93
N SER A 121 -4.48 10.41 7.17
CA SER A 121 -5.93 10.35 7.30
C SER A 121 -6.48 8.94 7.04
N LEU A 122 -5.99 8.27 5.98
CA LEU A 122 -6.40 6.90 5.66
C LEU A 122 -5.93 5.85 6.68
N LEU A 123 -4.89 6.15 7.46
CA LEU A 123 -4.37 5.31 8.55
C LEU A 123 -5.03 5.62 9.90
N ALA A 124 -5.58 6.83 10.07
CA ALA A 124 -6.25 7.25 11.31
C ALA A 124 -7.63 6.63 11.48
N ASP A 125 -8.29 6.26 10.38
CA ASP A 125 -9.51 5.46 10.40
C ASP A 125 -9.13 3.98 10.27
N PRO A 126 -9.35 3.15 11.30
CA PRO A 126 -9.08 1.73 11.21
C PRO A 126 -9.78 1.15 9.98
N VAL A 127 -9.04 0.34 9.22
CA VAL A 127 -9.61 -0.48 8.15
C VAL A 127 -10.45 -1.57 8.82
N CYS A 128 -11.65 -1.22 9.25
CA CYS A 128 -12.61 -2.17 9.80
C CYS A 128 -13.10 -3.04 8.64
N HIS A 129 -12.65 -4.30 8.60
CA HIS A 129 -13.17 -5.27 7.66
C HIS A 129 -14.54 -5.77 8.16
N PRO A 130 -15.64 -5.63 7.39
CA PRO A 130 -16.95 -6.14 7.79
C PRO A 130 -16.99 -7.66 7.96
N THR A 131 -16.04 -8.36 7.34
CA THR A 131 -15.88 -9.82 7.39
C THR A 131 -15.17 -10.34 8.65
N MET A 132 -14.74 -9.47 9.56
CA MET A 132 -14.14 -9.87 10.86
C MET A 132 -15.21 -10.25 11.91
N MET A 133 -16.47 -10.41 11.50
CA MET A 133 -17.63 -10.70 12.35
C MET A 133 -18.22 -12.11 12.10
N PHE A 134 -17.39 -13.11 11.80
CA PHE A 134 -17.81 -14.52 11.73
C PHE A 134 -16.95 -15.41 12.61
#